data_AF-A0A172WPS9-F1
#
_entry.id   AF-A0A172WPS9-F1
#
_cell.length_a   1.000
_cell.length_b   1.000
_cell.length_c   1.000
_cell.angle_alpha   90.00
_cell.angle_beta   90.00
_cell.angle_gamma   90.00
#
_symmetry.space_group_name_H-M   'P 1'
#
loop_
_entity.id
_entity.type
_entity.pdbx_description
1 polymer ?
#
loop_
_entity_poly.entity_id
_entity_poly.type
_entity_poly.pdbx_seq_one_letter_code
_entity_poly.pdbx_strand_id
1 'polypeptide(L)'
;MARKDIQLNVRVSKEAKQLIADNAKLLDMKQGEYIETIARKGLNKVVEINNPKLQDKYETIINALDKLGNNINQIAKKVNSGDSLGNSDAEQIEKLTRLFDKVYNTMNKETDRKIIFNNQEE
;
A
#
# COMPACT_ATOMS: atom_id res chain seq x y z
N MET A 1 10.85 -16.38 8.77
CA MET A 1 11.80 -15.80 7.80
C MET A 1 12.97 -16.75 7.67
N ALA A 2 13.47 -17.00 6.45
CA ALA A 2 14.67 -17.81 6.26
C ALA A 2 15.87 -17.18 6.99
N ARG A 3 16.78 -17.99 7.52
CA ARG A 3 18.03 -17.49 8.11
C ARG A 3 18.85 -16.79 7.02
N LYS A 4 19.39 -15.61 7.34
CA LYS A 4 20.34 -14.88 6.47
C LYS A 4 21.76 -15.31 6.84
N ASP A 5 22.21 -16.41 6.26
CA ASP A 5 23.53 -17.04 6.52
C ASP A 5 24.55 -16.78 5.39
N ILE A 6 24.12 -16.25 4.26
CA ILE A 6 24.98 -15.87 3.14
C ILE A 6 25.34 -14.39 3.21
N GLN A 7 26.64 -14.07 3.17
CA GLN A 7 27.14 -12.69 3.14
C GLN A 7 27.38 -12.23 1.70
N LEU A 8 26.86 -11.06 1.35
CA LEU A 8 27.13 -10.37 0.10
C LEU A 8 28.07 -9.18 0.35
N ASN A 9 29.22 -9.16 -0.34
CA ASN A 9 30.16 -8.04 -0.30
C ASN A 9 30.04 -7.24 -1.60
N VAL A 10 29.67 -5.95 -1.49
CA VAL A 10 29.48 -5.06 -2.64
C VAL A 10 30.38 -3.84 -2.49
N ARG A 11 31.10 -3.48 -3.55
CA ARG A 11 31.84 -2.21 -3.66
C ARG A 11 30.94 -1.19 -4.34
N VAL A 12 30.80 -0.02 -3.73
CA VAL A 12 29.95 1.07 -4.22
C VAL A 12 30.69 2.41 -4.05
N SER A 13 30.27 3.43 -4.82
CA SER A 13 30.78 4.80 -4.62
C SER A 13 30.33 5.36 -3.26
N LYS A 14 30.95 6.47 -2.84
CA LYS A 14 30.57 7.16 -1.62
C LYS A 14 29.14 7.72 -1.71
N GLU A 15 28.74 8.27 -2.86
CA GLU A 15 27.36 8.76 -3.05
C GLU A 15 26.36 7.61 -3.00
N ALA A 16 26.65 6.50 -3.68
CA ALA A 16 25.76 5.33 -3.71
C ALA A 16 25.57 4.75 -2.29
N LYS A 17 26.63 4.67 -1.49
CA LYS A 17 26.54 4.23 -0.09
C LYS A 17 25.61 5.14 0.74
N GLN A 18 25.71 6.45 0.54
CA GLN A 18 24.89 7.42 1.26
C GLN A 18 23.41 7.29 0.85
N LEU A 19 23.13 7.20 -0.45
CA LEU A 19 21.78 7.00 -0.97
C LEU A 19 21.13 5.70 -0.43
N ILE A 20 21.89 4.61 -0.36
CA ILE A 20 21.42 3.35 0.23
C ILE A 20 21.06 3.56 1.71
N ALA A 21 21.88 4.29 2.46
CA ALA A 21 21.62 4.55 3.88
C ALA A 21 20.38 5.42 4.09
N ASP A 22 20.22 6.48 3.31
CA ASP A 22 19.12 7.43 3.42
C ASP A 22 17.79 6.78 3.02
N ASN A 23 17.76 6.00 1.93
CA ASN A 23 16.57 5.27 1.50
C ASN A 23 16.19 4.16 2.48
N ALA A 24 17.17 3.44 3.02
CA ALA A 24 16.91 2.43 4.05
C ALA A 24 16.31 3.07 5.31
N LYS A 25 16.82 4.23 5.74
CA LYS A 25 16.27 4.99 6.87
C LYS A 25 14.86 5.49 6.60
N LEU A 26 14.57 5.98 5.40
CA LEU A 26 13.24 6.46 5.01
C LEU A 26 12.17 5.36 5.09
N LEU A 27 12.57 4.10 4.88
CA LEU A 27 11.70 2.93 4.94
C LEU A 27 11.76 2.18 6.27
N ASP A 28 12.47 2.71 7.28
CA ASP A 28 12.73 2.07 8.57
C ASP A 28 13.31 0.64 8.44
N MET A 29 14.26 0.47 7.51
CA MET A 29 14.94 -0.80 7.22
C MET A 29 16.45 -0.71 7.45
N LYS A 30 17.08 -1.86 7.71
CA LYS A 30 18.55 -1.96 7.63
C LYS A 30 19.00 -1.93 6.18
N GLN A 31 20.20 -1.40 5.90
CA GLN A 31 20.74 -1.31 4.52
C GLN A 31 20.73 -2.64 3.77
N GLY A 32 21.13 -3.75 4.42
CA GLY A 32 21.10 -5.07 3.79
C GLY A 32 19.68 -5.57 3.51
N GLU A 33 18.72 -5.22 4.36
CA GLU A 33 17.30 -5.55 4.15
C GLU A 33 16.67 -4.71 3.04
N TYR A 34 17.05 -3.45 2.93
CA TYR A 34 16.68 -2.59 1.82
C TYR A 34 17.19 -3.17 0.49
N ILE A 35 18.48 -3.53 0.40
CA ILE A 35 19.07 -4.12 -0.81
C ILE A 35 18.40 -5.45 -1.17
N GLU A 36 18.19 -6.33 -0.19
CA GLU A 36 17.50 -7.61 -0.41
C GLU A 36 16.04 -7.42 -0.87
N THR A 37 15.35 -6.43 -0.30
CA THR A 37 13.97 -6.10 -0.66
C THR A 37 13.88 -5.63 -2.11
N ILE A 38 14.81 -4.77 -2.54
CA ILE A 38 14.91 -4.35 -3.95
C ILE A 38 15.16 -5.57 -4.85
N ALA A 39 16.12 -6.42 -4.49
CA ALA A 39 16.47 -7.59 -5.31
C ALA A 39 15.32 -8.60 -5.44
N ARG A 40 14.51 -8.78 -4.38
CA ARG A 40 13.42 -9.76 -4.35
C ARG A 40 12.10 -9.25 -4.91
N LYS A 41 11.76 -7.98 -4.65
CA LYS A 41 10.45 -7.40 -4.95
C LYS A 41 10.48 -6.40 -6.10
N GLY A 42 11.66 -6.00 -6.55
CA GLY A 42 11.86 -4.85 -7.43
C GLY A 42 11.57 -3.52 -6.73
N LEU A 43 12.04 -2.42 -7.31
CA LEU A 43 11.59 -1.06 -6.95
C LEU A 43 10.34 -0.71 -7.75
N ASN A 44 9.28 -1.48 -7.57
CA ASN A 44 8.02 -1.22 -8.24
C ASN A 44 7.22 -0.21 -7.40
N LYS A 45 7.62 1.07 -7.49
CA LYS A 45 6.94 2.26 -6.92
C LYS A 45 6.97 2.36 -5.39
N VAL A 46 7.92 3.14 -4.86
CA VAL A 46 7.71 3.80 -3.58
C VAL A 46 6.68 4.91 -3.82
N VAL A 47 5.44 4.70 -3.36
CA VAL A 47 4.39 5.72 -3.43
C VAL A 47 4.45 6.53 -2.14
N GLU A 48 5.09 7.70 -2.23
CA GLU A 48 5.19 8.64 -1.12
C GLU A 48 3.90 9.49 -1.07
N ILE A 49 2.96 9.16 -0.17
CA ILE A 49 1.74 9.97 0.03
C ILE A 49 2.05 11.09 1.03
N ASN A 50 2.56 12.21 0.50
CA ASN A 50 2.95 13.38 1.29
C ASN A 50 1.85 14.43 1.44
N ASN A 51 0.61 14.12 1.10
CA ASN A 51 -0.49 15.05 1.30
C ASN A 51 -0.99 14.99 2.77
N PRO A 52 -0.80 16.04 3.59
CA PRO A 52 -1.21 16.04 5.00
C PRO A 52 -2.73 15.86 5.17
N LYS A 53 -3.52 16.39 4.23
CA LYS A 53 -4.99 16.21 4.23
C LYS A 53 -5.40 14.76 3.99
N LEU A 54 -4.55 13.97 3.33
CA LEU A 54 -4.81 12.56 3.06
C LEU A 54 -4.36 11.68 4.21
N GLN A 55 -3.28 12.05 4.90
CA GLN A 55 -2.88 11.43 6.17
C GLN A 55 -3.95 11.64 7.24
N ASP A 56 -4.47 12.86 7.41
CA ASP A 56 -5.58 13.13 8.34
C ASP A 56 -6.86 12.35 8.00
N LYS A 57 -7.10 12.14 6.70
CA LYS A 57 -8.26 11.36 6.22
C LYS A 57 -8.02 9.86 6.20
N TYR A 58 -6.78 9.40 6.37
CA TYR A 58 -6.42 7.99 6.28
C TYR A 58 -7.18 7.16 7.32
N GLU A 59 -7.15 7.60 8.58
CA GLU A 59 -7.91 6.96 9.66
C GLU A 59 -9.42 6.96 9.39
N THR A 60 -9.95 8.04 8.82
CA THR A 60 -11.37 8.10 8.44
C THR A 60 -11.70 7.11 7.33
N ILE A 61 -10.80 6.94 6.36
CA ILE A 61 -10.93 5.98 5.26
C ILE A 61 -10.85 4.55 5.78
N ILE A 62 -9.85 4.23 6.62
CA ILE A 62 -9.70 2.90 7.23
C ILE A 62 -10.93 2.54 8.05
N ASN A 63 -11.40 3.43 8.92
CA ASN A 63 -12.60 3.20 9.73
C ASN A 63 -13.87 3.02 8.87
N ALA A 64 -13.95 3.72 7.73
CA ALA A 64 -15.05 3.51 6.79
C ALA A 64 -14.95 2.14 6.12
N LEU A 65 -13.76 1.74 5.68
CA LEU A 65 -13.51 0.41 5.07
C LEU A 65 -13.78 -0.74 6.06
N ASP A 66 -13.47 -0.58 7.35
CA ASP A 66 -13.76 -1.59 8.38
C ASP A 66 -15.27 -1.78 8.61
N LYS A 67 -16.02 -0.68 8.74
CA LYS A 67 -17.48 -0.73 8.83
C LYS A 67 -18.10 -1.41 7.60
N LEU A 68 -17.50 -1.17 6.44
CA LEU A 68 -17.88 -1.77 5.19
C LEU A 68 -17.57 -3.27 5.11
N GLY A 69 -16.38 -3.69 5.55
CA GLY A 69 -16.01 -5.10 5.65
C GLY A 69 -16.99 -5.88 6.53
N ASN A 70 -17.41 -5.29 7.65
CA ASN A 70 -18.42 -5.88 8.52
C ASN A 70 -19.78 -6.07 7.82
N ASN A 71 -20.22 -5.11 7.01
CA ASN A 71 -21.49 -5.22 6.26
C ASN A 71 -21.41 -6.26 5.15
N ILE A 72 -20.30 -6.31 4.40
CA ILE A 72 -20.06 -7.37 3.40
C ILE A 72 -20.09 -8.73 4.07
N ASN A 73 -19.47 -8.86 5.25
CA ASN A 73 -19.44 -10.12 5.99
C ASN A 73 -20.84 -10.54 6.47
N GLN A 74 -21.72 -9.59 6.79
CA GLN A 74 -23.12 -9.86 7.10
C GLN A 74 -23.90 -10.35 5.87
N ILE A 75 -23.71 -9.70 4.71
CA ILE A 75 -24.31 -10.13 3.45
C ILE A 75 -23.82 -11.54 3.07
N ALA A 76 -22.52 -11.79 3.19
CA ALA A 76 -21.93 -13.11 2.93
C ALA A 76 -22.52 -14.19 3.86
N LYS A 77 -22.72 -13.89 5.15
CA LYS A 77 -23.38 -14.80 6.09
C LYS A 77 -24.83 -15.10 5.70
N LYS A 78 -25.60 -14.08 5.29
CA LYS A 78 -26.98 -14.25 4.77
C LYS A 78 -27.02 -15.14 3.52
N VAL A 79 -26.12 -14.91 2.57
CA VAL A 79 -26.02 -15.74 1.35
C VAL A 79 -25.68 -17.18 1.73
N ASN A 80 -24.73 -17.38 2.65
CA ASN A 80 -24.32 -18.70 3.11
C ASN A 80 -25.41 -19.42 3.93
N SER A 81 -26.31 -18.69 4.61
CA SER A 81 -27.48 -19.26 5.30
C SER A 81 -28.64 -19.58 4.35
N GLY A 82 -28.54 -19.20 3.07
CA GLY A 82 -29.61 -19.35 2.09
C GLY A 82 -30.71 -18.30 2.22
N ASP A 83 -30.49 -17.24 3.01
CA ASP A 83 -31.43 -16.12 3.13
C ASP A 83 -31.46 -15.28 1.86
N SER A 84 -32.65 -14.82 1.49
CA SER A 84 -32.83 -13.90 0.37
C SER A 84 -32.27 -12.52 0.69
N LEU A 85 -31.46 -11.99 -0.22
CA LEU A 85 -30.99 -10.61 -0.14
C LEU A 85 -32.15 -9.64 -0.38
N GLY A 86 -32.29 -8.66 0.52
CA GLY A 86 -33.32 -7.63 0.44
C GLY A 86 -32.80 -6.32 -0.17
N ASN A 87 -33.71 -5.38 -0.40
CA ASN A 87 -33.39 -4.04 -0.92
C ASN A 87 -32.37 -3.29 -0.04
N SER A 88 -32.39 -3.50 1.29
CA SER A 88 -31.40 -2.90 2.19
C SER A 88 -29.98 -3.41 1.93
N ASP A 89 -29.83 -4.68 1.53
CA ASP A 89 -28.53 -5.29 1.24
C ASP A 89 -27.98 -4.72 -0.09
N ALA A 90 -28.85 -4.52 -1.09
CA ALA A 90 -28.50 -3.87 -2.36
C ALA A 90 -28.08 -2.40 -2.18
N GLU A 91 -28.79 -1.63 -1.35
CA GLU A 91 -28.41 -0.25 -1.03
C GLU A 91 -27.05 -0.16 -0.31
N GLN A 92 -26.74 -1.14 0.55
CA GLN A 92 -25.43 -1.22 1.20
C GLN A 92 -24.31 -1.48 0.19
N ILE A 93 -24.54 -2.37 -0.78
CA ILE A 93 -23.60 -2.66 -1.89
C ILE A 93 -23.41 -1.42 -2.77
N GLU A 94 -24.46 -0.65 -3.05
CA GLU A 94 -24.33 0.56 -3.86
C GLU A 94 -23.52 1.66 -3.13
N LYS A 95 -23.77 1.85 -1.83
CA LYS A 95 -22.99 2.78 -0.99
C LYS A 95 -21.52 2.37 -0.92
N LEU A 96 -21.25 1.06 -0.89
CA LEU A 96 -19.91 0.45 -0.95
C LEU A 96 -19.16 0.88 -2.21
N THR A 97 -19.75 0.64 -3.38
CA THR A 97 -19.13 0.96 -4.67
C THR A 97 -18.80 2.45 -4.78
N ARG A 98 -19.73 3.33 -4.39
CA ARG A 98 -19.52 4.79 -4.41
C ARG A 98 -18.38 5.24 -3.48
N LEU A 99 -18.23 4.61 -2.31
CA LEU A 99 -17.15 4.94 -1.40
C LEU A 99 -15.79 4.47 -1.96
N PHE A 100 -15.73 3.26 -2.52
CA PHE A 100 -14.52 2.75 -3.19
C PHE A 100 -14.08 3.67 -4.32
N ASP A 101 -15.00 4.09 -5.18
CA ASP A 101 -14.71 5.04 -6.25
C ASP A 101 -14.18 6.37 -5.71
N LYS A 102 -14.77 6.87 -4.62
CA LYS A 102 -14.34 8.13 -4.01
C LYS A 102 -12.92 8.02 -3.42
N VAL A 103 -12.64 6.94 -2.69
CA VAL A 103 -11.31 6.67 -2.11
C VAL A 103 -10.28 6.50 -3.23
N TYR A 104 -10.57 5.69 -4.24
CA TYR A 104 -9.70 5.46 -5.39
C TYR A 104 -9.38 6.77 -6.13
N ASN A 105 -10.40 7.58 -6.39
CA ASN A 105 -10.23 8.87 -7.07
C ASN A 105 -9.46 9.88 -6.22
N THR A 106 -9.71 9.93 -4.90
CA THR A 106 -8.96 10.80 -3.99
C THR A 106 -7.51 10.37 -3.90
N MET A 107 -7.23 9.07 -3.76
CA MET A 107 -5.87 8.56 -3.78
C MET A 107 -5.19 8.92 -5.10
N ASN A 108 -5.79 8.66 -6.26
CA ASN A 108 -5.18 8.99 -7.55
C ASN A 108 -4.91 10.48 -7.76
N LYS A 109 -5.77 11.37 -7.26
CA LYS A 109 -5.59 12.83 -7.41
C LYS A 109 -4.47 13.40 -6.55
N GLU A 110 -4.27 12.81 -5.38
CA GLU A 110 -3.43 13.37 -4.32
C GLU A 110 -2.14 12.55 -4.10
N THR A 111 -1.98 11.49 -4.90
CA THR A 111 -0.74 10.72 -4.95
C THR A 111 0.26 11.45 -5.82
N ASP A 112 1.31 11.97 -5.20
CA ASP A 112 2.50 12.39 -5.93
C ASP A 112 3.36 11.15 -6.21
N ARG A 113 3.36 10.67 -7.46
CA ARG A 113 4.11 9.47 -7.84
C ARG A 113 5.54 9.86 -8.15
N LYS A 114 6.43 9.77 -7.16
CA LYS A 114 7.88 9.84 -7.41
C LYS A 114 8.40 8.49 -7.87
N ILE A 115 8.90 8.44 -9.10
CA ILE A 115 9.73 7.32 -9.56
C ILE A 115 11.11 7.52 -8.95
N ILE A 116 11.46 6.72 -7.94
CA ILE A 116 12.82 6.70 -7.40
C ILE A 116 13.61 5.73 -8.31
N PHE A 117 14.14 6.31 -9.40
CA PHE A 117 14.94 5.71 -10.49
C PHE A 117 14.22 4.78 -11.48
N ASN A 118 14.38 5.10 -12.77
CA ASN A 118 14.17 4.24 -13.91
C ASN A 118 15.57 3.84 -14.41
N ASN A 119 15.97 2.57 -14.27
CA ASN A 119 17.25 2.07 -14.82
C ASN A 119 17.16 1.88 -16.35
N GLN A 120 16.55 2.81 -17.06
CA GLN A 120 16.42 2.78 -18.52
C GLN A 120 16.99 4.06 -19.13
N GLU A 121 18.17 4.49 -18.69
CA GLU A 121 19.05 5.35 -19.47
C GLU A 121 20.50 4.92 -19.18
N GLU A 122 20.93 3.87 -19.87
CA GLU A 122 22.24 3.67 -20.53
C GLU A 122 22.25 2.33 -21.29
#